data_AF-A0A7S4KP05-F1
#
_entry.id   AF-A0A7S4KP05-F1
#
_cell.length_a   1.000
_cell.length_b   1.000
_cell.length_c   1.000
_cell.angle_alpha   90.00
_cell.angle_beta   90.00
_cell.angle_gamma   90.00
#
_symmetry.space_group_name_H-M   'P 1'
#
loop_
_entity.id
_entity.type
_entity.pdbx_description
1 polymer ?
#
loop_
_entity_poly.entity_id
_entity_poly.type
_entity_poly.pdbx_seq_one_letter_code
_entity_poly.pdbx_strand_id
1 'polypeptide(L)'
;ETQLGGDSVPDDVWHRVVHIVTNNRDIQEHAAQASWDALNLPSWNEKTVRVAGYLLGEFGHLISENVRSSPIHQLEALRSKFGYCSAQTKSLLLNTFAKFASEYPQLLAPLLSDLFDEYSCSFDVEVAQRATEYLALNECAVPELITNVLAEMPIYPQESENTLEQKQERKKKKREKREKKKRKKKKRKK
;
A
#
# COMPACT_ATOMS: atom_id res chain seq x y z
N GLU A 1 -20.94 -9.93 -14.15
CA GLU A 1 -21.14 -8.49 -14.38
C GLU A 1 -20.45 -7.69 -13.28
N THR A 2 -20.02 -6.46 -13.60
CA THR A 2 -19.35 -5.45 -12.74
C THR A 2 -17.94 -5.74 -12.21
N GLN A 3 -16.94 -5.74 -13.09
CA GLN A 3 -15.52 -5.59 -12.69
C GLN A 3 -14.86 -4.48 -13.52
N LEU A 4 -15.25 -3.22 -13.26
CA LEU A 4 -14.70 -2.04 -13.96
C LEU A 4 -14.44 -0.83 -13.03
N GLY A 5 -14.73 -0.92 -11.73
CA GLY A 5 -14.65 0.22 -10.81
C GLY A 5 -13.31 0.40 -10.09
N GLY A 6 -12.77 -0.68 -9.50
CA GLY A 6 -11.57 -0.60 -8.65
C GLY A 6 -10.28 -0.28 -9.40
N ASP A 7 -10.15 -0.79 -10.63
CA ASP A 7 -8.92 -0.61 -11.42
C ASP A 7 -8.81 0.79 -12.05
N SER A 8 -9.92 1.54 -12.12
CA SER A 8 -9.96 2.90 -12.66
C SER A 8 -9.59 3.99 -11.64
N VAL A 9 -9.27 3.62 -10.39
CA VAL A 9 -8.91 4.58 -9.34
C VAL A 9 -7.52 5.15 -9.60
N PRO A 10 -7.31 6.47 -9.72
CA PRO A 10 -5.97 7.03 -9.92
C PRO A 10 -5.04 6.71 -8.76
N ASP A 11 -3.76 6.50 -9.04
CA ASP A 11 -2.76 6.16 -8.01
C ASP A 11 -2.67 7.22 -6.91
N ASP A 12 -2.90 8.50 -7.24
CA ASP A 12 -2.95 9.58 -6.27
C ASP A 12 -3.93 9.33 -5.09
N VAL A 13 -4.99 8.56 -5.31
CA VAL A 13 -6.03 8.32 -4.31
C VAL A 13 -5.50 7.44 -3.18
N TRP A 14 -4.81 6.35 -3.50
CA TRP A 14 -4.33 5.43 -2.47
C TRP A 14 -3.17 6.05 -1.67
N HIS A 15 -2.29 6.81 -2.32
CA HIS A 15 -1.27 7.60 -1.65
C HIS A 15 -1.88 8.57 -0.63
N ARG A 16 -3.00 9.22 -0.99
CA ARG A 16 -3.68 10.14 -0.06
C ARG A 16 -4.31 9.42 1.12
N VAL A 17 -4.90 8.24 0.90
CA VAL A 17 -5.42 7.41 1.99
C VAL A 17 -4.31 7.10 2.98
N VAL A 18 -3.15 6.66 2.48
CA VAL A 18 -1.97 6.41 3.31
C VAL A 18 -1.57 7.66 4.11
N HIS A 19 -1.41 8.82 3.46
CA HIS A 19 -1.02 10.05 4.17
C HIS A 19 -2.01 10.44 5.27
N ILE A 20 -3.32 10.34 5.01
CA ILE A 20 -4.36 10.68 6.00
C ILE A 20 -4.27 9.74 7.19
N VAL A 21 -4.10 8.43 6.96
CA VAL A 21 -4.03 7.44 8.05
C VAL A 21 -2.73 7.58 8.84
N THR A 22 -1.59 7.79 8.18
CA THR A 22 -0.31 8.02 8.88
C THR A 22 -0.34 9.27 9.75
N ASN A 23 -1.00 10.34 9.30
CA ASN A 23 -1.07 11.60 10.06
C ASN A 23 -2.08 11.58 11.22
N ASN A 24 -3.08 10.70 11.19
CA ASN A 24 -4.16 10.65 12.20
C ASN A 24 -4.14 9.33 12.95
N ARG A 25 -3.58 9.33 14.17
CA ARG A 25 -3.44 8.11 15.00
C ARG A 25 -4.79 7.46 15.36
N ASP A 26 -5.82 8.28 15.61
CA ASP A 26 -7.14 7.81 16.05
C ASP A 26 -7.85 6.89 15.04
N ILE A 27 -7.47 6.92 13.76
CA ILE A 27 -8.10 6.12 12.70
C ILE A 27 -7.24 4.94 12.24
N GLN A 28 -6.02 4.78 12.75
CA GLN A 28 -5.05 3.79 12.27
C GLN A 28 -5.55 2.35 12.49
N GLU A 29 -6.02 2.04 13.70
CA GLU A 29 -6.56 0.72 14.03
C GLU A 29 -7.76 0.36 13.14
N HIS A 30 -8.72 1.28 13.01
CA HIS A 30 -9.88 1.09 12.15
C HIS A 30 -9.48 0.93 10.67
N ALA A 31 -8.49 1.69 10.20
CA ALA A 31 -7.99 1.57 8.82
C ALA A 31 -7.28 0.24 8.57
N ALA A 32 -6.54 -0.27 9.55
CA ALA A 32 -5.92 -1.60 9.50
C ALA A 32 -7.00 -2.69 9.45
N GLN A 33 -8.02 -2.60 10.31
CA GLN A 33 -9.16 -3.55 10.31
C GLN A 33 -9.92 -3.53 8.98
N ALA A 34 -10.25 -2.34 8.46
CA ALA A 34 -10.92 -2.21 7.16
C ALA A 34 -10.08 -2.77 6.00
N SER A 35 -8.76 -2.63 6.09
CA SER A 35 -7.82 -3.20 5.10
C SER A 35 -7.77 -4.72 5.18
N TRP A 36 -7.77 -5.27 6.39
CA TRP A 36 -7.86 -6.70 6.64
C TRP A 36 -9.16 -7.29 6.08
N ASP A 37 -10.30 -6.65 6.37
CA ASP A 37 -11.60 -7.10 5.87
C ASP A 37 -11.66 -7.05 4.34
N ALA A 38 -11.10 -6.00 3.73
CA ALA A 38 -11.03 -5.85 2.27
C ALA A 38 -10.17 -6.94 1.59
N LEU A 39 -9.11 -7.43 2.24
CA LEU A 39 -8.28 -8.54 1.73
C LEU A 39 -8.99 -9.89 1.78
N ASN A 40 -9.98 -10.05 2.67
CA ASN A 40 -10.74 -11.28 2.85
C ASN A 40 -12.01 -11.33 1.98
N LEU A 41 -12.31 -10.28 1.23
CA LEU A 41 -13.39 -10.30 0.25
C LEU A 41 -13.08 -11.26 -0.91
N PRO A 42 -14.09 -11.95 -1.46
CA PRO A 42 -13.91 -12.90 -2.56
C PRO A 42 -13.45 -12.23 -3.86
N SER A 43 -13.70 -10.93 -4.01
CA SER A 43 -13.24 -10.13 -5.13
C SER A 43 -12.28 -9.06 -4.63
N TRP A 44 -11.05 -9.07 -5.15
CA TRP A 44 -10.01 -8.11 -4.84
C TRP A 44 -9.45 -7.49 -6.12
N ASN A 45 -8.84 -6.32 -5.97
CA ASN A 45 -8.09 -5.66 -7.03
C ASN A 45 -6.69 -5.30 -6.50
N GLU A 46 -5.75 -5.09 -7.42
CA GLU A 46 -4.35 -4.85 -7.05
C GLU A 46 -4.17 -3.58 -6.20
N LYS A 47 -4.97 -2.54 -6.41
CA LYS A 47 -4.92 -1.30 -5.61
C LYS A 47 -5.34 -1.52 -4.16
N THR A 48 -6.35 -2.37 -3.93
CA THR A 48 -6.74 -2.82 -2.59
C THR A 48 -5.56 -3.54 -1.91
N VAL A 49 -4.84 -4.40 -2.65
CA VAL A 49 -3.65 -5.08 -2.10
C VAL A 49 -2.53 -4.10 -1.78
N ARG A 50 -2.30 -3.07 -2.61
CA ARG A 50 -1.32 -2.00 -2.32
C ARG A 50 -1.65 -1.23 -1.04
N VAL A 51 -2.91 -0.77 -0.91
CA VAL A 51 -3.37 -0.03 0.27
C VAL A 51 -3.26 -0.92 1.51
N ALA A 52 -3.80 -2.14 1.43
CA ALA A 52 -3.83 -3.04 2.56
C ALA A 52 -2.43 -3.51 2.96
N GLY A 53 -1.56 -3.82 2.00
CA GLY A 53 -0.16 -4.17 2.26
C GLY A 53 0.55 -3.05 3.02
N TYR A 54 0.45 -1.81 2.55
CA TYR A 54 1.06 -0.67 3.23
C TYR A 54 0.49 -0.47 4.64
N LEU A 55 -0.84 -0.41 4.78
CA LEU A 55 -1.49 -0.14 6.06
C LEU A 55 -1.28 -1.26 7.08
N LEU A 56 -1.29 -2.52 6.65
CA LEU A 56 -0.97 -3.64 7.54
C LEU A 56 0.52 -3.65 7.90
N GLY A 57 1.42 -3.28 6.99
CA GLY A 57 2.85 -3.18 7.28
C GLY A 57 3.19 -2.17 8.37
N GLU A 58 2.49 -1.04 8.43
CA GLU A 58 2.68 -0.03 9.48
C GLU A 58 1.83 -0.34 10.74
N PHE A 59 0.54 -0.63 10.55
CA PHE A 59 -0.45 -0.62 11.63
C PHE A 59 -1.05 -2.00 11.93
N GLY A 60 -0.57 -3.06 11.28
CA GLY A 60 -1.07 -4.42 11.46
C GLY A 60 -0.85 -4.97 12.87
N HIS A 61 0.11 -4.42 13.61
CA HIS A 61 0.32 -4.72 15.03
C HIS A 61 -0.87 -4.32 15.90
N LEU A 62 -1.61 -3.27 15.55
CA LEU A 62 -2.79 -2.79 16.30
C LEU A 62 -3.96 -3.79 16.28
N ILE A 63 -4.05 -4.64 15.24
CA ILE A 63 -5.13 -5.63 15.10
C ILE A 63 -4.64 -7.08 15.33
N SER A 64 -3.40 -7.23 15.80
CA SER A 64 -2.74 -8.53 15.94
C SER A 64 -3.27 -9.38 17.10
N GLU A 65 -3.90 -8.74 18.10
CA GLU A 65 -4.46 -9.40 19.28
C GLU A 65 -5.69 -10.27 18.95
N ASN A 66 -6.38 -9.97 17.85
CA ASN A 66 -7.52 -10.77 17.41
C ASN A 66 -7.03 -12.02 16.68
N VAL A 67 -7.46 -13.19 17.15
CA VAL A 67 -7.08 -14.51 16.62
C VAL A 67 -7.32 -14.62 15.10
N ARG A 68 -8.37 -13.97 14.58
CA ARG A 68 -8.71 -14.01 13.14
C ARG A 68 -7.79 -13.17 12.28
N SER A 69 -7.15 -12.15 12.85
CA SER A 69 -6.22 -11.22 12.17
C SER A 69 -4.82 -11.31 12.77
N SER A 70 -4.44 -12.47 13.31
CA SER A 70 -3.09 -12.67 13.84
C SER A 70 -2.02 -12.38 12.77
N PRO A 71 -0.77 -12.09 13.15
CA PRO A 71 0.29 -11.75 12.20
C PRO A 71 0.53 -12.80 11.11
N ILE A 72 0.37 -14.09 11.43
CA ILE A 72 0.48 -15.19 10.44
C ILE A 72 -0.63 -15.10 9.40
N HIS A 73 -1.88 -14.95 9.84
CA HIS A 73 -3.03 -14.81 8.94
C HIS A 73 -2.91 -13.55 8.07
N GLN A 74 -2.40 -12.44 8.62
CA GLN A 74 -2.08 -11.23 7.84
C GLN A 74 -1.04 -11.52 6.75
N LEU A 75 0.05 -12.20 7.11
CA LEU A 75 1.09 -12.58 6.16
C LEU A 75 0.55 -13.51 5.06
N GLU A 76 -0.20 -14.55 5.41
CA GLU A 76 -0.78 -15.51 4.46
C GLU A 76 -1.76 -14.85 3.48
N ALA A 77 -2.60 -13.93 3.97
CA ALA A 77 -3.56 -13.20 3.14
C ALA A 77 -2.88 -12.29 2.09
N LEU A 78 -1.70 -11.74 2.41
CA LEU A 78 -0.89 -10.96 1.48
C LEU A 78 -0.06 -11.86 0.56
N ARG A 79 0.60 -12.90 1.11
CA ARG A 79 1.43 -13.86 0.37
C ARG A 79 0.63 -14.61 -0.70
N SER A 80 -0.60 -15.02 -0.41
CA SER A 80 -1.50 -15.67 -1.38
C SER A 80 -1.80 -14.82 -2.62
N LYS A 81 -1.76 -13.49 -2.49
CA LYS A 81 -1.99 -12.53 -3.58
C LYS A 81 -0.70 -12.07 -4.24
N PHE A 82 0.45 -12.22 -3.57
CA PHE A 82 1.76 -11.73 -4.00
C PHE A 82 2.14 -12.19 -5.42
N GLY A 83 1.99 -13.48 -5.73
CA GLY A 83 2.35 -14.05 -7.03
C GLY A 83 1.63 -13.42 -8.22
N TYR A 84 0.38 -12.96 -8.01
CA TYR A 84 -0.50 -12.39 -9.04
C TYR A 84 -0.35 -10.87 -9.22
N CYS A 85 0.45 -10.22 -8.38
CA CYS A 85 0.63 -8.77 -8.39
C CYS A 85 1.73 -8.32 -9.38
N SER A 86 1.66 -7.07 -9.85
CA SER A 86 2.73 -6.46 -10.66
C SER A 86 4.02 -6.30 -9.85
N ALA A 87 5.15 -6.12 -10.54
CA ALA A 87 6.46 -5.89 -9.91
C ALA A 87 6.46 -4.72 -8.91
N GLN A 88 5.73 -3.64 -9.22
CA GLN A 88 5.58 -2.49 -8.31
C GLN A 88 4.88 -2.86 -7.01
N THR A 89 3.81 -3.65 -7.08
CA THR A 89 3.07 -4.09 -5.90
C THR A 89 3.86 -5.14 -5.12
N LYS A 90 4.56 -6.06 -5.79
CA LYS A 90 5.49 -7.00 -5.16
C LYS A 90 6.58 -6.26 -4.38
N SER A 91 7.18 -5.25 -4.99
CA SER A 91 8.13 -4.35 -4.34
C SER A 91 7.60 -3.71 -3.05
N LEU A 92 6.36 -3.19 -3.08
CA LEU A 92 5.70 -2.63 -1.90
C LEU A 92 5.45 -3.70 -0.82
N LEU A 93 5.01 -4.89 -1.23
CA LEU A 93 4.75 -6.00 -0.31
C LEU A 93 6.04 -6.57 0.28
N LEU A 94 7.16 -6.58 -0.44
CA LEU A 94 8.46 -6.96 0.12
C LEU A 94 8.85 -6.04 1.28
N ASN A 95 8.62 -4.73 1.14
CA ASN A 95 8.84 -3.78 2.25
C ASN A 95 7.89 -4.06 3.43
N THR A 96 6.64 -4.41 3.15
CA THR A 96 5.65 -4.82 4.17
C THR A 96 6.13 -6.07 4.93
N PHE A 97 6.66 -7.05 4.20
CA PHE A 97 7.21 -8.27 4.78
C PHE A 97 8.45 -7.98 5.62
N ALA A 98 9.36 -7.10 5.17
CA ALA A 98 10.50 -6.71 5.98
C ALA A 98 10.07 -6.12 7.34
N LYS A 99 9.02 -5.28 7.35
CA LYS A 99 8.42 -4.77 8.58
C LYS A 99 7.85 -5.88 9.46
N PHE A 100 7.12 -6.83 8.88
CA PHE A 100 6.62 -8.00 9.62
C PHE A 100 7.73 -8.85 10.24
N ALA A 101 8.85 -9.03 9.54
CA ALA A 101 10.02 -9.73 10.08
C ALA A 101 10.63 -8.98 11.27
N SER A 102 10.69 -7.64 11.22
CA SER A 102 11.20 -6.80 12.31
C SER A 102 10.27 -6.80 13.54
N GLU A 103 8.96 -6.75 13.33
CA GLU A 103 7.97 -6.73 14.43
C GLU A 103 7.83 -8.11 15.10
N TYR A 104 7.91 -9.20 14.33
CA TYR A 104 7.71 -10.56 14.80
C TYR A 104 8.91 -11.48 14.49
N PRO A 105 10.10 -11.22 15.08
CA PRO A 105 11.35 -11.88 14.69
C PRO A 105 11.35 -13.39 14.94
N GLN A 106 10.65 -13.87 15.96
CA GLN A 106 10.61 -15.31 16.26
C GLN A 106 9.64 -16.09 15.37
N LEU A 107 8.60 -15.42 14.86
CA LEU A 107 7.47 -16.08 14.20
C LEU A 107 7.53 -15.95 12.68
N LEU A 108 7.75 -14.73 12.19
CA LEU A 108 7.64 -14.41 10.77
C LEU A 108 8.99 -14.30 10.07
N ALA A 109 10.06 -13.91 10.77
CA ALA A 109 11.36 -13.72 10.12
C ALA A 109 11.88 -14.99 9.40
N PRO A 110 11.81 -16.21 9.96
CA PRO A 110 12.25 -17.42 9.24
C PRO A 110 11.44 -17.67 7.96
N LEU A 111 10.11 -17.55 8.04
CA LEU A 111 9.20 -17.75 6.90
C LEU A 111 9.43 -16.72 5.79
N LEU A 112 9.85 -15.51 6.17
CA LEU A 112 10.10 -14.40 5.27
C LEU A 112 11.51 -14.46 4.68
N SER A 113 12.50 -14.95 5.41
CA SER A 113 13.83 -15.20 4.85
C SER A 113 13.78 -16.21 3.69
N ASP A 114 13.01 -17.29 3.83
CA ASP A 114 12.77 -18.24 2.72
C ASP A 114 12.13 -17.56 1.50
N LEU A 115 11.16 -16.65 1.76
CA LEU A 115 10.51 -15.88 0.70
C LEU A 115 11.48 -14.89 0.04
N PHE A 116 12.34 -14.23 0.82
CA PHE A 116 13.32 -13.30 0.26
C PHE A 116 14.39 -14.02 -0.56
N ASP A 117 14.82 -15.21 -0.13
CA ASP A 117 15.74 -16.05 -0.91
C ASP A 117 15.11 -16.46 -2.25
N GLU A 118 13.84 -16.91 -2.26
CA GLU A 118 13.10 -17.26 -3.48
C GLU A 118 13.04 -16.10 -4.49
N TYR A 119 12.85 -14.87 -4.01
CA TYR A 119 12.70 -13.68 -4.86
C TYR A 119 14.02 -12.93 -5.12
N SER A 120 15.14 -13.34 -4.53
CA SER A 120 16.47 -12.75 -4.75
C SER A 120 16.92 -12.84 -6.22
N CYS A 121 16.49 -13.88 -6.92
CA CYS A 121 16.80 -14.14 -8.31
C CYS A 121 15.63 -13.82 -9.25
N SER A 122 14.73 -12.91 -8.85
CA SER A 122 13.63 -12.46 -9.70
C SER A 122 14.14 -11.76 -10.97
N PHE A 123 13.38 -11.86 -12.06
CA PHE A 123 13.70 -11.18 -13.33
C PHE A 123 13.61 -9.64 -13.22
N ASP A 124 12.75 -9.15 -12.33
CA ASP A 124 12.62 -7.72 -12.08
C ASP A 124 13.71 -7.27 -11.10
N VAL A 125 14.56 -6.34 -11.55
CA VAL A 125 15.73 -5.87 -10.82
C VAL A 125 15.35 -5.24 -9.47
N GLU A 126 14.24 -4.53 -9.41
CA GLU A 126 13.80 -3.84 -8.19
C GLU A 126 13.28 -4.85 -7.15
N VAL A 127 12.55 -5.87 -7.59
CA VAL A 127 12.11 -6.98 -6.73
C VAL A 127 13.31 -7.78 -6.21
N ALA A 128 14.23 -8.14 -7.10
CA ALA A 128 15.44 -8.90 -6.76
C ALA A 128 16.34 -8.14 -5.78
N GLN A 129 16.57 -6.85 -6.03
CA GLN A 129 17.36 -5.99 -5.15
C GLN A 129 16.74 -5.91 -3.75
N ARG A 130 15.44 -5.58 -3.65
CA ARG A 130 14.75 -5.52 -2.36
C ARG A 130 14.81 -6.84 -1.60
N ALA A 131 14.53 -7.95 -2.28
CA ALA A 131 14.55 -9.27 -1.65
C ALA A 131 15.94 -9.60 -1.09
N THR A 132 17.00 -9.32 -1.85
CA THR A 132 18.39 -9.53 -1.41
C THR A 132 18.77 -8.64 -0.22
N GLU A 133 18.40 -7.36 -0.26
CA GLU A 133 18.68 -6.41 0.83
C GLU A 133 17.92 -6.79 2.11
N TYR A 134 16.65 -7.15 2.01
CA TYR A 134 15.86 -7.57 3.17
C TYR A 134 16.31 -8.91 3.76
N LEU A 135 16.77 -9.85 2.92
CA LEU A 135 17.39 -11.09 3.40
C LEU A 135 18.64 -10.79 4.23
N ALA A 136 19.55 -9.96 3.69
CA ALA A 136 20.76 -9.54 4.40
C ALA A 136 20.46 -8.75 5.68
N LEU A 137 19.38 -7.96 5.70
CA LEU A 137 18.91 -7.26 6.90
C LEU A 137 18.39 -8.23 7.96
N ASN A 138 17.63 -9.28 7.59
CA ASN A 138 17.16 -10.30 8.52
C ASN A 138 18.31 -11.12 9.14
N GLU A 139 19.39 -11.35 8.39
CA GLU A 139 20.59 -12.04 8.86
C GLU A 139 21.52 -11.14 9.69
N CYS A 140 21.26 -9.82 9.71
CA CYS A 140 22.08 -8.87 10.42
C CYS A 140 22.02 -9.11 11.93
N ALA A 141 23.17 -9.28 12.56
CA ALA A 141 23.30 -9.56 14.00
C ALA A 141 23.03 -8.34 14.91
N VAL A 142 22.61 -7.20 14.36
CA VAL A 142 22.38 -5.95 15.11
C VAL A 142 20.89 -5.59 15.09
N PRO A 143 20.09 -6.05 16.07
CA PRO A 143 18.64 -5.82 16.10
C PRO A 143 18.27 -4.34 16.11
N GLU A 144 19.05 -3.51 16.82
CA GLU A 144 18.81 -2.05 16.90
C GLU A 144 18.87 -1.37 15.53
N LEU A 145 19.75 -1.84 14.63
CA LEU A 145 19.84 -1.32 13.28
C LEU A 145 18.57 -1.63 12.50
N ILE A 146 18.07 -2.86 12.61
CA ILE A 146 16.85 -3.32 11.92
C ILE A 146 15.66 -2.48 12.37
N THR A 147 15.47 -2.33 13.68
CA THR A 147 14.38 -1.53 14.25
C THR A 147 14.47 -0.06 13.83
N ASN A 148 15.68 0.52 13.80
CA ASN A 148 15.85 1.92 13.41
C ASN A 148 15.61 2.15 11.91
N VAL A 149 16.04 1.22 11.05
CA VAL A 149 15.82 1.30 9.60
C VAL A 149 14.35 1.11 9.24
N LEU A 150 13.65 0.22 9.95
CA LEU A 150 12.25 -0.13 9.69
C LEU A 150 11.25 0.57 10.63
N ALA A 151 11.69 1.62 11.33
CA ALA A 151 10.87 2.39 12.25
C ALA A 151 9.59 2.95 11.61
N GLU A 152 8.64 3.33 12.47
CA GLU A 152 7.39 3.96 12.06
C GLU A 152 7.63 5.17 11.15
N MET A 153 6.80 5.28 10.12
CA MET A 153 6.91 6.38 9.17
C MET A 153 6.64 7.74 9.84
N PRO A 154 7.50 8.76 9.58
CA PRO A 154 7.26 10.09 10.10
C PRO A 154 6.01 10.73 9.49
N ILE A 155 5.46 11.73 10.20
CA ILE A 155 4.28 12.48 9.76
C ILE A 155 4.56 13.17 8.43
N TYR A 156 3.64 13.04 7.48
CA TYR A 156 3.76 13.65 6.15
C TYR A 156 3.58 15.17 6.23
N PRO A 157 4.44 15.97 5.55
CA PRO A 157 4.27 17.41 5.44
C PRO A 157 2.96 17.78 4.72
N GLN A 158 2.26 18.81 5.23
CA GLN A 158 0.97 19.25 4.68
C GLN A 158 1.05 19.86 3.27
N GLU A 159 2.25 20.17 2.77
CA GLU A 159 2.41 20.72 1.41
C GLU A 159 2.02 19.72 0.31
N SER A 160 2.11 18.42 0.60
CA SER A 160 1.74 17.34 -0.32
C SER A 160 0.22 17.25 -0.57
N GLU A 161 -0.61 17.83 0.30
CA GLU A 161 -2.08 17.75 0.25
C GLU A 161 -2.69 18.49 -0.95
N ASN A 162 -2.01 19.55 -1.39
CA ASN A 162 -2.53 20.47 -2.41
C ASN A 162 -2.61 19.85 -3.82
N THR A 163 -1.88 18.76 -4.10
CA THR A 163 -1.76 18.23 -5.46
C THR A 163 -3.07 17.69 -6.01
N LEU A 164 -3.84 16.98 -5.17
CA LEU A 164 -5.14 16.42 -5.55
C LEU A 164 -6.20 17.50 -5.70
N GLU A 165 -6.25 18.43 -4.75
CA GLU A 165 -7.18 19.56 -4.78
C GLU A 165 -6.92 20.44 -6.01
N GLN A 166 -5.66 20.73 -6.31
CA GLN A 166 -5.25 21.42 -7.53
C GLN A 166 -5.64 20.64 -8.80
N LYS A 167 -5.49 19.31 -8.83
CA LYS A 167 -5.94 18.48 -9.96
C LYS A 167 -7.46 18.53 -10.12
N GLN A 168 -8.23 18.47 -9.04
CA GLN A 168 -9.69 18.58 -9.06
C GLN A 168 -10.13 19.96 -9.55
N GLU A 169 -9.51 21.03 -9.05
CA GLU A 169 -9.83 22.39 -9.45
C GLU A 169 -9.49 22.65 -10.92
N ARG A 170 -8.36 22.12 -11.41
CA ARG A 170 -7.99 22.12 -12.83
C ARG A 170 -9.02 21.38 -13.69
N LYS A 171 -9.53 20.23 -13.24
CA LYS A 171 -10.60 19.48 -13.93
C LYS A 171 -11.90 20.28 -13.98
N LYS A 172 -12.31 20.93 -12.88
CA LYS A 172 -13.48 21.80 -12.81
C LYS A 172 -13.36 22.98 -13.78
N LYS A 173 -12.22 23.70 -13.75
CA LYS A 173 -11.91 24.81 -14.68
C LYS A 173 -11.94 24.36 -16.15
N LYS A 174 -11.44 23.16 -16.48
CA LYS A 174 -11.51 22.59 -17.85
C LYS A 174 -12.95 22.28 -18.28
N ARG A 175 -13.78 21.73 -17.38
CA ARG A 175 -15.18 21.38 -17.64
C ARG A 175 -16.04 22.63 -17.88
N GLU A 176 -15.87 23.66 -17.06
CA GLU A 176 -16.52 24.98 -17.25
C GLU A 176 -16.12 25.65 -18.57
N LYS A 177 -14.83 25.61 -18.96
CA LYS A 177 -14.37 26.13 -20.26
C LYS A 177 -15.00 25.39 -21.44
N ARG A 178 -15.17 24.06 -21.35
CA ARG A 178 -15.85 23.25 -22.39
C ARG A 178 -17.34 23.60 -22.50
N GLU A 179 -18.04 23.77 -21.39
CA GLU A 179 -19.45 24.18 -21.38
C GLU A 179 -19.66 25.59 -21.92
N LYS A 180 -18.80 26.56 -21.55
CA LYS A 180 -18.82 27.92 -22.12
C LYS A 180 -18.59 27.91 -23.64
N LYS A 181 -17.66 27.09 -24.14
CA LYS A 181 -17.44 26.92 -25.60
C LYS A 181 -18.66 26.32 -26.31
N LYS A 182 -19.31 25.30 -25.73
CA LYS A 182 -20.53 24.69 -26.28
C LYS A 182 -21.69 25.70 -26.34
N ARG A 183 -21.89 26.50 -25.28
CA ARG A 183 -22.91 27.56 -25.24
C ARG A 183 -22.66 28.66 -26.30
N LYS A 184 -21.41 29.10 -26.48
CA LYS A 184 -21.05 30.07 -27.54
C LYS A 184 -21.28 29.51 -28.96
N LYS A 185 -20.99 28.23 -29.21
CA LYS A 185 -21.26 27.57 -30.50
C LYS A 185 -22.77 27.46 -30.80
N LYS A 186 -23.61 27.18 -29.78
CA LYS A 186 -25.08 27.15 -29.94
C LYS A 186 -25.65 28.54 -30.26
N LYS A 187 -25.14 29.61 -29.63
CA LYS A 187 -25.56 30.99 -29.91
C LYS A 187 -25.14 31.52 -31.29
N ARG A 188 -24.11 30.95 -31.92
CA ARG A 188 -23.65 31.32 -33.27
C ARG A 188 -24.35 30.55 -34.41
N LYS A 189 -25.16 29.53 -34.08
CA LYS A 189 -25.93 28.72 -35.04
C LYS A 189 -27.43 29.08 -35.04
N LYS A 190 -27.83 30.03 -34.22
CA LYS A 190 -29.14 30.69 -34.21
C LYS A 190 -28.93 32.09 -34.73
#